data_AF-A0A2T0SCH5-F1
#
_entry.id   AF-A0A2T0SCH5-F1
#
_cell.length_a   1.000
_cell.length_b   1.000
_cell.length_c   1.000
_cell.angle_alpha   90.00
_cell.angle_beta   90.00
_cell.angle_gamma   90.00
#
_symmetry.space_group_name_H-M   'P 1'
#
loop_
_entity.id
_entity.type
_entity.pdbx_description
1 polymer ?
#
loop_
_entity_poly.entity_id
_entity_poly.type
_entity_poly.pdbx_seq_one_letter_code
_entity_poly.pdbx_strand_id
1 'polypeptide(L)'
;MDINKLLGWVAPLPFGALLGLYWTVHGLVYTLYGTPAQKRDYPLEIVLGLPLAAFCVAIHVLVRRITGNNTLYSWIIESVLVGLLIYGFYRS
;
A
#
# COMPACT_ATOMS: atom_id res chain seq x y z
N MET A 1 17.90 -17.31 5.45
CA MET A 1 17.05 -16.09 5.57
C MET A 1 16.38 -16.15 6.92
N ASP A 2 16.50 -15.10 7.74
CA ASP A 2 15.95 -15.09 9.11
C ASP A 2 14.42 -14.86 9.06
N ILE A 3 13.65 -15.64 9.81
CA ILE A 3 12.18 -15.61 9.78
C ILE A 3 11.64 -14.23 10.18
N ASN A 4 12.36 -13.52 11.06
CA ASN A 4 12.00 -12.16 11.49
C ASN A 4 12.11 -11.14 10.36
N LYS A 5 13.06 -11.32 9.45
CA LYS A 5 13.18 -10.48 8.24
C LYS A 5 12.01 -10.76 7.30
N LEU A 6 11.66 -12.03 7.10
CA LEU A 6 10.53 -12.39 6.23
C LEU A 6 9.22 -11.81 6.76
N LEU A 7 8.94 -11.97 8.04
CA LEU A 7 7.74 -11.42 8.70
C LEU A 7 7.70 -9.89 8.70
N GLY A 8 8.85 -9.22 8.72
CA GLY A 8 8.92 -7.76 8.59
C GLY A 8 8.58 -7.24 7.20
N TRP A 9 8.80 -8.04 6.14
CA TRP A 9 8.41 -7.69 4.77
C TRP A 9 6.94 -8.01 4.48
N VAL A 10 6.36 -8.99 5.18
CA VAL A 10 4.96 -9.43 5.04
C VAL A 10 4.05 -8.68 6.03
N ALA A 11 4.47 -7.50 6.50
CA ALA A 11 3.66 -6.70 7.40
C ALA A 11 2.42 -6.11 6.68
N PRO A 12 1.37 -5.68 7.41
CA PRO A 12 0.12 -5.21 6.82
C PRO A 12 0.23 -4.02 5.86
N LEU A 13 1.06 -3.00 6.14
CA LEU A 13 1.19 -1.82 5.27
C LEU A 13 1.89 -2.11 3.94
N PRO A 14 2.94 -2.96 3.87
CA PRO A 14 3.51 -3.45 2.62
C PRO A 14 2.46 -4.02 1.65
N PHE A 15 1.41 -4.70 2.12
CA PHE A 15 0.32 -5.14 1.24
C PHE A 15 -0.47 -3.98 0.63
N GLY A 16 -0.75 -2.93 1.41
CA GLY A 16 -1.35 -1.70 0.88
C GLY A 16 -0.45 -1.01 -0.16
N ALA A 17 0.87 -1.04 0.05
CA ALA A 17 1.82 -0.53 -0.92
C ALA A 17 1.81 -1.32 -2.24
N LEU A 18 1.74 -2.66 -2.15
CA LEU A 18 1.62 -3.53 -3.32
C LEU A 18 0.30 -3.30 -4.07
N LEU A 19 -0.80 -3.07 -3.36
CA LEU A 19 -2.08 -2.72 -3.97
C LEU A 19 -2.01 -1.40 -4.75
N GLY A 20 -1.42 -0.35 -4.14
CA GLY A 20 -1.23 0.93 -4.81
C GLY A 20 -0.31 0.82 -6.04
N LEU A 21 0.76 0.03 -5.95
CA LEU A 21 1.64 -0.25 -7.08
C LEU A 21 0.90 -1.02 -8.19
N TYR A 22 0.09 -2.01 -7.83
CA TYR A 22 -0.72 -2.76 -8.77
C TYR A 22 -1.67 -1.81 -9.53
N TRP A 23 -2.43 -0.96 -8.84
CA TRP A 23 -3.29 0.04 -9.49
C TRP A 23 -2.53 1.00 -10.38
N THR A 24 -1.33 1.43 -9.95
CA THR A 24 -0.49 2.32 -10.75
C THR A 24 -0.07 1.65 -12.06
N VAL A 25 0.43 0.41 -11.99
CA VAL A 25 0.87 -0.35 -13.17
C VAL A 25 -0.32 -0.68 -14.07
N HIS A 26 -1.43 -1.11 -13.48
CA HIS A 26 -2.66 -1.43 -14.20
C HIS A 26 -3.21 -0.20 -14.94
N GLY A 27 -3.32 0.93 -14.24
CA GLY A 27 -3.72 2.22 -14.83
C GLY A 27 -2.78 2.66 -15.95
N LEU A 28 -1.46 2.50 -15.77
CA LEU A 28 -0.46 2.84 -16.79
C LEU A 28 -0.64 1.98 -18.05
N VAL A 29 -0.83 0.66 -17.90
CA VAL A 29 -1.03 -0.27 -19.02
C VAL A 29 -2.26 0.14 -19.84
N TYR A 30 -3.40 0.41 -19.18
CA TYR A 30 -4.62 0.79 -19.90
C TYR A 30 -4.60 2.21 -20.46
N THR A 31 -3.88 3.13 -19.82
CA THR A 31 -3.67 4.48 -20.37
C THR A 31 -2.85 4.44 -21.66
N LEU A 32 -1.84 3.56 -21.73
CA LEU A 32 -0.97 3.46 -22.91
C LEU A 32 -1.60 2.61 -24.03
N TYR A 33 -2.14 1.44 -23.68
CA TYR A 33 -2.53 0.39 -24.63
C TYR A 33 -4.03 0.06 -24.65
N GLY A 34 -4.83 0.71 -23.81
CA GLY A 34 -6.27 0.45 -23.73
C GLY A 34 -7.09 1.05 -24.88
N THR A 35 -8.38 0.69 -24.89
CA THR A 35 -9.39 1.32 -25.76
C THR A 35 -9.59 2.80 -25.42
N PRO A 36 -10.22 3.62 -26.29
CA PRO A 36 -10.47 5.04 -26.01
C PRO A 36 -11.22 5.29 -24.69
N ALA A 37 -12.16 4.41 -24.33
CA ALA A 37 -12.86 4.47 -23.05
C ALA A 37 -11.91 4.21 -21.87
N GLN A 38 -11.09 3.17 -21.95
CA GLN A 38 -10.11 2.83 -20.92
C GLN A 38 -9.06 3.94 -20.74
N LYS A 39 -8.59 4.55 -21.82
CA LYS A 39 -7.62 5.66 -21.74
C LYS A 39 -8.15 6.89 -21.00
N ARG A 40 -9.47 7.08 -20.97
CA ARG A 40 -10.10 8.20 -20.24
C ARG A 40 -10.24 7.91 -18.74
N ASP A 41 -10.55 6.68 -18.38
CA ASP A 41 -11.00 6.35 -17.02
C ASP A 41 -9.84 5.84 -16.13
N TYR A 42 -8.86 5.14 -16.71
CA TYR A 42 -7.74 4.51 -15.98
C TYR A 42 -6.60 5.44 -15.51
N PRO A 43 -6.43 6.69 -16.00
CA PRO A 43 -5.50 7.63 -15.37
C PRO A 43 -5.80 7.87 -13.89
N LEU A 44 -7.05 7.72 -13.46
CA LEU A 44 -7.44 7.86 -12.05
C LEU A 44 -6.76 6.81 -11.15
N GLU A 45 -6.60 5.58 -11.64
CA GLU A 45 -5.91 4.52 -10.89
C GLU A 45 -4.44 4.85 -10.65
N ILE A 46 -3.80 5.58 -11.56
CA ILE A 46 -2.43 6.07 -11.40
C ILE A 46 -2.38 7.17 -10.35
N VAL A 47 -3.28 8.16 -10.46
CA VAL A 47 -3.37 9.32 -9.57
C VAL A 47 -3.65 8.89 -8.13
N LEU A 48 -4.41 7.82 -7.92
CA LEU A 48 -4.72 7.29 -6.59
C LEU A 48 -3.72 6.22 -6.12
N GLY A 49 -3.28 5.35 -7.02
CA GLY A 49 -2.41 4.22 -6.71
C GLY A 49 -1.00 4.66 -6.27
N LEU A 50 -0.42 5.66 -6.93
CA LEU A 50 0.95 6.08 -6.63
C LEU A 50 1.05 6.77 -5.24
N PRO A 51 0.17 7.72 -4.87
CA PRO A 51 0.14 8.27 -3.53
C PRO A 51 -0.15 7.22 -2.45
N LEU A 52 -1.07 6.27 -2.72
CA LEU A 52 -1.36 5.18 -1.79
C LEU A 52 -0.11 4.34 -1.52
N ALA A 53 0.60 3.94 -2.58
CA ALA A 53 1.82 3.16 -2.46
C ALA A 53 2.89 3.90 -1.66
N ALA A 54 3.13 5.17 -2.01
CA ALA A 54 4.10 6.02 -1.33
C ALA A 54 3.75 6.20 0.16
N PHE A 55 2.47 6.44 0.47
CA PHE A 55 2.00 6.59 1.84
C PHE A 55 2.22 5.31 2.67
N CYS A 56 1.80 4.16 2.15
CA CYS A 56 1.98 2.88 2.85
C CYS A 56 3.46 2.56 3.11
N VAL A 57 4.35 2.80 2.13
CA VAL A 57 5.80 2.62 2.31
C VAL A 57 6.36 3.59 3.35
N ALA A 58 6.00 4.88 3.27
CA ALA A 58 6.49 5.88 4.19
C ALA A 58 6.10 5.57 5.64
N ILE A 59 4.84 5.20 5.87
CA ILE A 59 4.35 4.82 7.20
C ILE A 59 5.01 3.51 7.67
N HIS A 60 5.16 2.50 6.81
CA HIS A 60 5.87 1.26 7.18
C HIS A 60 7.32 1.54 7.62
N VAL A 61 8.05 2.37 6.88
CA VAL A 61 9.42 2.78 7.25
C VAL A 61 9.43 3.53 8.58
N LEU A 62 8.46 4.44 8.79
CA LEU A 62 8.33 5.17 10.05
C LEU A 62 8.05 4.21 11.23
N VAL A 63 7.10 3.29 11.08
CA VAL A 63 6.74 2.28 12.09
C VAL A 63 7.96 1.43 12.44
N ARG A 64 8.73 0.97 11.45
CA ARG A 64 9.96 0.20 11.70
C ARG A 64 11.02 0.99 12.45
N ARG A 65 11.13 2.30 12.21
CA ARG A 65 12.07 3.17 12.93
C ARG A 65 11.66 3.35 14.39
N ILE A 66 10.38 3.60 14.66
CA ILE A 66 9.89 3.81 16.04
C ILE A 66 9.87 2.53 16.87
N THR A 67 9.66 1.35 16.25
CA THR A 67 9.65 0.05 16.95
C THR A 67 11.04 -0.57 17.08
N GLY A 68 12.09 0.09 16.61
CA GLY A 68 13.45 -0.46 16.64
C GLY A 68 13.59 -1.75 15.81
N ASN A 69 12.87 -1.85 14.69
CA ASN A 69 12.76 -3.07 13.87
C ASN A 69 12.16 -4.29 14.61
N ASN A 70 11.47 -4.10 15.73
CA ASN A 70 10.76 -5.20 16.37
C ASN A 70 9.52 -5.58 15.56
N THR A 71 9.59 -6.73 14.89
CA THR A 71 8.57 -7.24 13.98
C THR A 71 7.20 -7.37 14.63
N LEU A 72 7.13 -7.81 15.89
CA LEU A 72 5.87 -8.00 16.61
C LEU A 72 5.16 -6.67 16.84
N TYR A 73 5.87 -5.65 17.32
CA TYR A 73 5.28 -4.32 17.52
C TYR A 73 4.89 -3.66 16.20
N SER A 74 5.70 -3.83 15.14
CA SER A 74 5.34 -3.35 13.80
C SER A 74 4.03 -3.98 13.30
N TRP A 75 3.87 -5.30 13.46
CA TRP A 75 2.64 -5.99 13.07
C TRP A 75 1.40 -5.47 13.80
N ILE A 76 1.49 -5.26 15.11
CA ILE A 76 0.36 -4.74 15.90
C ILE A 76 -0.02 -3.33 15.43
N ILE A 77 0.97 -2.42 15.34
CA ILE A 77 0.72 -1.03 14.96
C ILE A 77 0.15 -0.95 13.54
N GLU A 78 0.74 -1.67 12.59
CA GLU A 78 0.29 -1.67 11.20
C GLU A 78 -1.12 -2.25 11.04
N SER A 79 -1.45 -3.32 11.79
CA SER A 79 -2.80 -3.92 11.76
C SER A 79 -3.85 -2.95 12.28
N VAL A 80 -3.55 -2.21 13.36
CA VAL A 80 -4.44 -1.18 13.90
C VAL A 80 -4.62 -0.03 12.90
N LEU A 81 -3.54 0.44 12.28
CA LEU A 81 -3.62 1.51 11.28
C LEU A 81 -4.46 1.11 10.06
N VAL A 82 -4.22 -0.09 9.51
CA VAL A 82 -5.01 -0.61 8.39
C VAL A 82 -6.48 -0.79 8.79
N GLY A 83 -6.75 -1.34 9.99
CA GLY A 83 -8.11 -1.49 10.50
C GLY A 83 -8.85 -0.16 10.64
N LEU A 84 -8.18 0.88 11.15
CA LEU A 84 -8.74 2.23 11.26
C LEU A 84 -9.00 2.88 9.90
N LEU A 85 -8.10 2.68 8.93
CA LEU A 85 -8.30 3.16 7.56
C LEU A 85 -9.52 2.51 6.93
N ILE A 86 -9.64 1.18 7.00
CA ILE A 86 -10.80 0.44 6.47
C ILE A 86 -12.08 0.94 7.13
N TYR A 87 -12.09 1.09 8.46
CA TYR A 87 -13.24 1.59 9.19
C TYR A 87 -13.64 3.02 8.76
N GLY A 88 -12.65 3.90 8.56
CA GLY A 88 -12.87 5.26 8.09
C GLY A 88 -13.48 5.31 6.69
N PHE A 89 -12.95 4.51 5.76
CA PHE A 89 -13.47 4.43 4.39
C PHE A 89 -14.83 3.74 4.31
N TYR A 90 -15.09 2.71 5.12
CA TYR A 90 -16.37 2.01 5.10
C TYR A 90 -17.53 2.87 5.61
N ARG A 91 -17.25 3.84 6.49
CA ARG A 91 -18.25 4.72 7.09
C ARG A 91 -18.48 6.02 6.30
N SER A 92 -17.60 6.34 5.35
CA SER A 92 -17.72 7.49 4.43
C SER A 92 -18.61 7.16 3.24
#